data_AF-A0A351CKR7-F1
#
_entry.id   AF-A0A351CKR7-F1
#
_cell.length_a   1.000
_cell.length_b   1.000
_cell.length_c   1.000
_cell.angle_alpha   90.00
_cell.angle_beta   90.00
_cell.angle_gamma   90.00
#
_symmetry.space_group_name_H-M   'P 1'
#
loop_
_entity.id
_entity.type
_entity.pdbx_description
1 polymer ?
#
loop_
_entity_poly.entity_id
_entity_poly.type
_entity_poly.pdbx_seq_one_letter_code
_entity_poly.pdbx_strand_id
1 'polypeptide(L)' 'DELKFSTTKSAEIIRVSGNECVHENKDLIILAAQALQRETGIGLGAKISVIKKIPSGGGLGGG' A
#
# COMPACT_ATOMS: atom_id res chain seq x y z
N ASP A 1 -5.08 -5.52 -12.28
CA ASP A 1 -4.78 -4.41 -11.36
C ASP A 1 -3.34 -3.98 -11.53
N GLU A 2 -2.99 -2.77 -11.10
CA GLU A 2 -1.65 -2.19 -11.16
C GLU A 2 -1.34 -1.46 -9.84
N LEU A 3 -0.12 -1.62 -9.33
CA LEU A 3 0.38 -0.94 -8.15
C LEU A 3 1.51 0.01 -8.56
N LYS A 4 1.47 1.24 -8.05
CA LYS A 4 2.54 2.22 -8.24
C LYS A 4 3.13 2.60 -6.90
N PHE A 5 4.46 2.64 -6.86
CA PHE A 5 5.22 3.00 -5.67
C PHE A 5 6.19 4.13 -6.01
N SER A 6 6.26 5.12 -5.14
CA SER A 6 7.29 6.16 -5.17
C SER A 6 7.93 6.28 -3.81
N THR A 7 9.24 6.04 -3.72
CA THR A 7 10.00 6.17 -2.47
C THR A 7 10.11 7.63 -2.04
N THR A 8 10.04 7.88 -0.74
CA THR A 8 10.19 9.20 -0.13
C THR A 8 11.38 9.21 0.83
N LYS A 9 11.91 10.40 1.13
CA LYS A 9 12.98 10.59 2.12
C LYS A 9 12.48 10.63 3.57
N SER A 10 11.16 10.61 3.78
CA SER A 10 10.51 10.53 5.10
C SER A 10 10.15 9.08 5.37
N ALA A 11 10.05 8.64 6.62
CA ALA A 11 9.64 7.27 6.97
C ALA A 11 8.14 6.99 6.73
N GLU A 12 7.37 7.99 6.31
CA GLU A 12 5.93 7.84 6.10
C GLU A 12 5.58 6.91 4.93
N ILE A 13 4.70 5.95 5.21
CA ILE A 13 4.10 5.06 4.22
C ILE A 13 2.63 5.45 4.11
N ILE A 14 2.23 5.94 2.95
CA ILE A 14 0.89 6.49 2.71
C ILE A 14 0.30 5.95 1.41
N ARG A 15 -1.02 5.72 1.43
CA ARG A 15 -1.77 5.41 0.21
C ARG A 15 -2.34 6.70 -0.37
N VAL A 16 -1.87 7.05 -1.56
CA VAL A 16 -2.26 8.29 -2.27
C VAL A 16 -3.57 8.10 -3.04
N SER A 17 -3.85 6.91 -3.55
CA SER A 17 -5.09 6.62 -4.27
C SER A 17 -5.37 5.12 -4.40
N GLY A 18 -6.64 4.78 -4.65
CA GLY A 18 -7.11 3.41 -4.80
C GLY A 18 -7.38 2.71 -3.47
N ASN A 19 -8.14 1.62 -3.54
CA ASN A 19 -8.51 0.78 -2.40
C ASN A 19 -9.20 1.58 -1.26
N GLU A 20 -9.93 2.65 -1.60
CA GLU A 20 -10.52 3.62 -0.66
C GLU A 20 -11.52 2.96 0.30
N CYS A 21 -12.14 1.85 -0.11
CA CYS A 21 -13.05 1.06 0.71
C CYS A 21 -12.34 0.24 1.81
N VAL A 22 -11.02 0.16 1.80
CA VAL A 22 -10.20 -0.56 2.79
C VAL A 22 -9.50 0.48 3.66
N HIS A 23 -9.69 0.41 4.98
CA HIS A 23 -8.95 1.27 5.91
C HIS A 23 -7.44 0.99 5.83
N GLU A 24 -6.61 2.02 5.98
CA GLU A 24 -5.15 1.89 5.84
C GLU A 24 -4.53 0.86 6.79
N ASN A 25 -5.09 0.71 8.00
CA ASN A 25 -4.66 -0.29 8.98
C ASN A 25 -5.03 -1.74 8.64
N LYS A 26 -5.84 -1.95 7.61
CA LYS A 26 -6.23 -3.26 7.08
C LYS A 26 -5.77 -3.47 5.64
N ASP A 27 -5.17 -2.47 5.01
CA ASP A 27 -4.64 -2.57 3.66
C ASP A 27 -3.33 -3.37 3.70
N LEU A 28 -3.33 -4.58 3.12
CA LEU A 28 -2.15 -5.44 3.14
C LEU A 28 -0.95 -4.82 2.43
N ILE A 29 -1.16 -3.92 1.47
CA ILE A 29 -0.07 -3.24 0.76
C ILE A 29 0.65 -2.29 1.72
N ILE A 30 -0.11 -1.54 2.53
CA ILE A 30 0.46 -0.67 3.59
C ILE A 30 1.17 -1.51 4.65
N LEU A 31 0.50 -2.56 5.15
CA LEU A 31 1.07 -3.43 6.18
C LEU A 31 2.36 -4.12 5.71
N ALA A 32 2.40 -4.58 4.46
CA ALA A 32 3.60 -5.19 3.87
C ALA A 32 4.74 -4.19 3.72
N ALA A 33 4.46 -2.96 3.28
CA ALA A 33 5.46 -1.92 3.16
C ALA A 33 6.03 -1.51 4.54
N GLN A 34 5.18 -1.41 5.56
CA GLN A 34 5.60 -1.16 6.95
C GLN A 34 6.44 -2.31 7.51
N ALA A 35 6.04 -3.56 7.26
CA ALA A 35 6.82 -4.72 7.66
C ALA A 35 8.22 -4.69 7.00
N LEU A 36 8.29 -4.45 5.70
CA LEU A 36 9.56 -4.33 4.97
C LEU A 36 10.44 -3.22 5.55
N GLN A 37 9.87 -2.04 5.81
CA GLN A 37 10.59 -0.92 6.41
C GLN A 37 11.18 -1.30 7.78
N ARG A 38 10.39 -1.96 8.63
CA ARG A 38 10.82 -2.42 9.96
C ARG A 38 11.92 -3.48 9.88
N GLU A 39 11.75 -4.51 9.06
CA GLU A 39 12.72 -5.60 8.96
C GLU A 39 14.07 -5.13 8.36
N THR A 40 14.05 -4.12 7.50
CA THR A 40 15.26 -3.57 6.88
C THR A 40 15.89 -2.42 7.68
N GLY A 41 15.16 -1.83 8.63
CA GLY A 41 15.61 -0.67 9.40
C GLY A 41 15.77 0.61 8.57
N ILE A 42 15.16 0.67 7.38
CA ILE A 42 15.30 1.80 6.45
C ILE A 42 14.37 2.95 6.88
N GLY A 43 14.92 4.17 6.98
CA GLY A 43 14.15 5.38 7.32
C GLY A 43 13.42 6.05 6.14
N LEU A 44 13.36 5.38 4.99
CA LEU A 44 12.65 5.84 3.80
C LEU A 44 11.21 5.32 3.81
N GLY A 45 10.33 6.07 3.18
CA GLY A 45 8.90 5.81 3.11
C GLY A 45 8.45 5.59 1.69
N ALA A 46 7.15 5.46 1.50
CA ALA A 46 6.56 5.16 0.21
C ALA A 46 5.19 5.80 0.03
N LYS A 47 4.96 6.34 -1.16
CA LYS A 47 3.64 6.68 -1.67
C LYS A 47 3.13 5.53 -2.52
N ILE A 48 1.93 5.07 -2.24
CA ILE A 48 1.34 3.88 -2.86
C ILE A 48 0.04 4.26 -3.57
N SER A 49 -0.12 3.82 -4.81
CA SER A 49 -1.36 3.99 -5.57
C SER A 49 -1.81 2.67 -6.17
N VAL A 50 -3.10 2.37 -6.03
CA VAL A 50 -3.73 1.14 -6.54
C VAL A 50 -4.67 1.49 -7.69
N ILE A 51 -4.43 0.91 -8.86
CA ILE A 51 -5.33 1.02 -10.01
C ILE A 51 -6.01 -0.33 -10.18
N LYS A 52 -7.25 -0.41 -9.71
CA LYS A 52 -8.10 -1.59 -9.89
C LYS A 52 -8.71 -1.54 -11.28
N LYS A 53 -8.44 -2.54 -12.12
CA LYS A 53 -9.09 -2.69 -13.43
C LYS A 53 -10.52 -3.21 -13.29
N ILE A 54 -10.81 -3.88 -12.17
CA ILE A 54 -12.14 -4.37 -11.81
C ILE A 54 -12.41 -3.96 -10.36
N PRO A 55 -13.56 -3.34 -10.04
CA PRO A 55 -13.92 -2.96 -8.68
C PRO A 55 -13.84 -4.16 -7.72
N SER A 56 -13.29 -3.93 -6.52
CA SER A 56 -13.16 -4.95 -5.47
C SER A 56 -14.55 -5.42 -4.98
N GLY A 57 -14.76 -6.73 -4.80
CA GLY A 57 -16.02 -7.28 -4.27
C GLY A 57 -16.31 -8.77 -4.54
N GLY A 58 -15.45 -9.48 -5.30
CA GLY A 58 -15.75 -10.83 -5.80
C GLY A 58 -14.87 -11.97 -5.27
N GLY A 59 -14.33 -11.89 -4.04
CA GLY A 59 -13.66 -13.04 -3.42
C GLY A 59 -12.38 -13.52 -4.14
N LEU A 60 -11.63 -12.61 -4.76
CA LEU A 60 -10.34 -12.91 -5.39
C LEU A 60 -9.24 -12.18 -4.63
N GLY A 61 -8.71 -12.89 -3.63
CA GLY A 61 -7.52 -12.59 -2.81
C GLY A 61 -6.81 -11.27 -3.09
N GLY A 62 -7.02 -10.32 -2.18
CA GLY A 62 -6.32 -9.06 -2.16
C GLY A 62 -6.84 -8.28 -0.96
N GLY A 63 -6.46 -8.71 0.24
CA GLY A 63 -6.54 -7.80 1.38
C GLY A 63 -5.68 -6.56 1.13
#